data_AF-A0A4R4KWZ9-F1
#
_entry.id   AF-A0A4R4KWZ9-F1
#
_cell.length_a   1.000
_cell.length_b   1.000
_cell.length_c   1.000
_cell.angle_alpha   90.00
_cell.angle_beta   90.00
_cell.angle_gamma   90.00
#
_symmetry.space_group_name_H-M   'P 1'
#
loop_
_entity.id
_entity.type
_entity.pdbx_description
1 polymer ?
#
loop_
_entity_poly.entity_id
_entity_poly.type
_entity_poly.pdbx_seq_one_letter_code
_entity_poly.pdbx_strand_id
1 'polypeptide(L)'
;TTPPPTASPTAAPTCLVSWTVNQWTGGFTAEVRATNRGSALTGWTLTWSFGAGQRVTNAWNAQVSQAGTAVTARNVAWNADLPPGGTVSFGVQGSYGTSNPPPTDFRLNGAACQTG
;
A
#
# COMPACT_ATOMS: atom_id res chain seq x y z
N THR A 1 -0.76 14.45 43.82
CA THR A 1 -1.54 14.16 42.60
C THR A 1 -0.57 13.99 41.45
N THR A 2 -0.59 12.84 40.78
CA THR A 2 0.34 12.45 39.70
C THR A 2 0.00 13.20 38.40
N PRO A 3 0.98 13.72 37.62
CA PRO A 3 0.70 14.38 36.35
C PRO A 3 0.10 13.40 35.32
N PRO A 4 -0.71 13.87 34.36
CA PRO A 4 -1.30 13.03 33.32
C PRO A 4 -0.21 12.50 32.37
N PRO A 5 -0.40 11.31 31.76
CA PRO A 5 0.53 10.80 30.76
C PRO A 5 0.57 11.77 29.57
N THR A 6 1.77 12.26 29.25
CA THR A 6 2.02 13.03 28.03
C THR A 6 1.78 12.09 26.86
N ALA A 7 0.73 12.32 26.07
CA ALA A 7 0.54 11.61 24.82
C ALA A 7 1.78 11.86 23.96
N SER A 8 2.56 10.82 23.69
CA SER A 8 3.63 10.88 22.71
C SER A 8 3.02 11.39 21.39
N PRO A 9 3.66 12.32 20.66
CA PRO A 9 3.16 12.67 19.34
C PRO A 9 3.20 11.39 18.52
N THR A 10 2.04 10.81 18.22
CA THR A 10 1.93 9.74 17.24
C THR A 10 2.54 10.33 15.97
N ALA A 11 3.74 9.87 15.61
CA ALA A 11 4.44 10.37 14.44
C ALA A 11 3.45 10.32 13.28
N ALA A 12 3.24 11.46 12.62
CA ALA A 12 2.30 11.54 11.52
C ALA A 12 2.63 10.45 10.51
N PRO A 13 1.62 9.74 9.96
CA PRO A 13 1.86 8.67 9.01
C PRO A 13 2.71 9.20 7.86
N THR A 14 3.85 8.55 7.62
CA THR A 14 4.87 9.02 6.68
C THR A 14 4.48 8.75 5.23
N CYS A 15 3.30 8.19 4.99
CA CYS A 15 2.75 7.94 3.68
C CYS A 15 1.22 7.91 3.70
N LEU A 16 0.63 8.24 2.56
CA LEU A 16 -0.79 8.10 2.28
C LEU A 16 -0.95 7.07 1.16
N VAL A 17 -1.87 6.13 1.30
CA VAL A 17 -2.22 5.18 0.25
C VAL A 17 -3.70 5.29 -0.07
N SER A 18 -4.02 5.45 -1.35
CA SER A 18 -5.38 5.34 -1.84
C SER A 18 -5.53 4.07 -2.68
N TRP A 19 -6.63 3.37 -2.47
CA TRP A 19 -6.94 2.10 -3.11
C TRP A 19 -8.28 2.21 -3.86
N THR A 20 -8.21 2.34 -5.18
CA THR A 20 -9.39 2.43 -6.04
C THR A 20 -9.61 1.10 -6.71
N VAL A 21 -10.65 0.37 -6.30
CA VAL A 21 -10.95 -0.97 -6.83
C VAL A 21 -12.04 -0.91 -7.91
N ASN A 22 -11.79 -1.59 -9.02
CA ASN A 22 -12.75 -1.93 -10.06
C ASN A 22 -12.86 -3.45 -10.12
N GLN A 23 -14.00 -4.02 -9.72
CA GLN A 23 -14.18 -5.47 -9.60
C GLN A 23 -15.35 -5.98 -10.42
N TRP A 24 -15.27 -7.27 -10.75
CA TRP A 24 -16.27 -8.06 -11.44
C TRP A 24 -16.35 -9.45 -10.80
N THR A 25 -17.30 -10.29 -11.21
CA THR A 25 -17.45 -11.63 -10.65
C THR A 25 -16.17 -12.45 -10.78
N GLY A 26 -15.53 -12.75 -9.65
CA GLY A 26 -14.31 -13.56 -9.57
C GLY A 26 -13.00 -12.83 -9.82
N GLY A 27 -13.01 -11.51 -10.08
CA GLY A 27 -11.79 -10.75 -10.39
C GLY A 27 -11.85 -9.27 -10.08
N PHE A 28 -10.69 -8.66 -9.88
CA PHE A 28 -10.59 -7.23 -9.63
C PHE A 28 -9.33 -6.64 -10.25
N THR A 29 -9.41 -5.35 -10.52
CA THR A 29 -8.27 -4.47 -10.76
C THR A 29 -8.31 -3.39 -9.68
N ALA A 30 -7.19 -3.09 -9.05
CA ALA A 30 -7.06 -1.96 -8.14
C ALA A 30 -5.96 -1.03 -8.61
N GLU A 31 -6.27 0.26 -8.67
CA GLU A 31 -5.28 1.33 -8.77
C GLU A 31 -4.84 1.72 -7.37
N VAL A 32 -3.54 1.66 -7.13
CA VAL A 32 -2.90 1.98 -5.86
C VAL A 32 -2.08 3.24 -6.04
N ARG A 33 -2.39 4.26 -5.26
CA ARG A 33 -1.64 5.52 -5.22
C ARG A 33 -0.95 5.64 -3.89
N ALA A 34 0.38 5.63 -3.87
CA ALA A 34 1.16 5.83 -2.67
C ALA A 34 1.86 7.19 -2.73
N THR A 35 1.50 8.08 -1.80
CA THR A 35 2.14 9.39 -1.62
C THR A 35 3.12 9.29 -0.46
N ASN A 36 4.37 9.62 -0.71
CA ASN A 36 5.37 9.76 0.33
C ASN A 36 5.18 11.09 1.06
N ARG A 37 4.99 11.07 2.38
CA ARG A 37 4.93 12.26 3.24
C ARG A 37 6.14 12.36 4.18
N GLY A 38 7.09 11.43 4.06
CA GLY A 38 8.33 11.38 4.82
C GLY A 38 9.52 11.91 4.00
N SER A 39 10.71 11.39 4.30
CA SER A 39 11.96 11.69 3.60
C SER A 39 11.98 11.12 2.18
N ALA A 40 12.82 11.69 1.30
CA ALA A 40 13.00 11.18 -0.05
C ALA A 40 13.40 9.70 -0.05
N LEU A 41 12.79 8.91 -0.93
CA LEU A 41 13.11 7.50 -1.14
C LEU A 41 13.73 7.33 -2.52
N THR A 42 14.84 6.60 -2.62
CA THR A 42 15.51 6.22 -3.88
C THR A 42 15.11 4.81 -4.34
N GLY A 43 13.95 4.36 -3.87
CA GLY A 43 13.39 3.04 -4.08
C GLY A 43 12.28 2.80 -3.06
N TRP A 44 11.12 2.36 -3.53
CA TRP A 44 9.96 2.16 -2.67
C TRP A 44 9.46 0.72 -2.77
N THR A 45 9.03 0.22 -1.62
CA THR A 45 8.40 -1.07 -1.43
C THR A 45 7.14 -0.83 -0.62
N LEU A 46 5.99 -1.09 -1.22
CA LEU A 46 4.70 -1.06 -0.55
C LEU A 46 4.30 -2.49 -0.19
N THR A 47 4.05 -2.75 1.09
CA THR A 47 3.54 -4.05 1.55
C THR A 47 2.15 -3.90 2.13
N TRP A 48 1.29 -4.88 1.88
CA TRP A 48 -0.02 -5.00 2.51
C TRP A 48 -0.44 -6.45 2.66
N SER A 49 -1.51 -6.70 3.39
CA SER A 49 -2.08 -8.03 3.55
C SER A 49 -3.51 -8.10 3.07
N PHE A 50 -3.87 -9.16 2.35
CA PHE A 50 -5.23 -9.45 1.95
C PHE A 50 -5.97 -10.26 3.03
N GLY A 51 -7.13 -9.77 3.45
CA GLY A 51 -7.92 -10.38 4.53
C GLY A 51 -8.92 -11.45 4.11
N ALA A 52 -9.28 -11.54 2.81
CA ALA A 52 -10.35 -12.42 2.32
C ALA A 52 -9.87 -13.42 1.25
N GLY A 53 -8.59 -13.76 1.25
CA GLY A 53 -8.02 -14.76 0.34
C GLY A 53 -7.81 -14.27 -1.08
N GLN A 54 -7.77 -12.95 -1.31
CA GLN A 54 -7.47 -12.40 -2.63
C GLN A 54 -6.09 -12.84 -3.13
N ARG A 55 -5.98 -13.05 -4.45
CA ARG A 55 -4.77 -13.49 -5.13
C ARG A 55 -4.39 -12.55 -6.25
N VAL A 56 -3.19 -11.99 -6.22
CA VAL A 56 -2.65 -11.19 -7.32
C VAL A 56 -2.34 -12.11 -8.49
N THR A 57 -2.84 -11.76 -9.67
CA THR A 57 -2.60 -12.50 -10.92
C THR A 57 -1.73 -11.70 -11.89
N ASN A 58 -1.83 -10.37 -11.88
CA ASN A 58 -1.02 -9.50 -12.73
C ASN A 58 -0.79 -8.13 -12.07
N ALA A 59 0.22 -7.39 -12.50
CA ALA A 59 0.46 -6.03 -12.05
C ALA A 59 1.20 -5.21 -13.12
N TRP A 60 1.11 -3.89 -13.04
CA TRP A 60 1.83 -2.97 -13.91
C TRP A 60 2.31 -1.75 -13.12
N ASN A 61 3.36 -1.10 -13.62
CA ASN A 61 4.06 0.01 -12.97
C ASN A 61 4.66 -0.33 -11.58
N ALA A 62 4.64 -1.61 -11.20
CA ALA A 62 5.25 -2.15 -10.00
C ALA A 62 5.53 -3.65 -10.19
N GLN A 63 6.57 -4.16 -9.52
CA GLN A 63 6.80 -5.59 -9.39
C GLN A 63 6.08 -6.08 -8.15
N VAL A 64 5.01 -6.87 -8.33
CA VAL A 64 4.19 -7.35 -7.22
C VAL A 64 4.39 -8.85 -7.03
N SER A 65 4.64 -9.25 -5.81
CA SER A 65 4.74 -10.65 -5.39
C SER A 65 3.87 -10.89 -4.16
N GLN A 66 3.27 -12.08 -4.07
CA GLN A 66 2.40 -12.47 -2.97
C GLN A 66 2.88 -13.77 -2.35
N ALA A 67 3.01 -13.79 -1.02
CA ALA A 67 3.29 -14.97 -0.22
C ALA A 67 2.17 -15.14 0.83
N GLY A 68 1.33 -16.17 0.65
CA GLY A 68 0.15 -16.35 1.49
C GLY A 68 -0.80 -15.15 1.37
N THR A 69 -1.04 -14.43 2.46
CA THR A 69 -1.86 -13.20 2.47
C THR A 69 -1.03 -11.93 2.26
N ALA A 70 0.28 -11.99 2.46
CA ALA A 70 1.16 -10.83 2.37
C ALA A 70 1.53 -10.54 0.91
N VAL A 71 1.38 -9.28 0.50
CA VAL A 71 1.72 -8.77 -0.81
C VAL A 71 2.81 -7.73 -0.68
N THR A 72 3.78 -7.80 -1.57
CA THR A 72 4.91 -6.86 -1.67
C THR A 72 4.94 -6.31 -3.08
N ALA A 73 4.67 -5.01 -3.24
CA ALA A 73 4.90 -4.25 -4.45
C ALA A 73 6.20 -3.48 -4.35
N ARG A 74 7.06 -3.60 -5.36
CA ARG A 74 8.32 -2.85 -5.47
C ARG A 74 8.28 -1.95 -6.69
N ASN A 75 9.00 -0.84 -6.62
CA ASN A 75 9.19 0.05 -7.74
C ASN A 75 9.80 -0.67 -8.95
N VAL A 76 9.54 -0.12 -10.13
CA VAL A 76 10.29 -0.42 -11.36
C VAL A 76 11.38 0.65 -11.55
N ALA A 77 12.30 0.42 -12.49
CA ALA A 77 13.50 1.27 -12.62
C ALA A 77 13.19 2.75 -12.85
N TRP A 78 12.11 3.07 -13.58
CA TRP A 78 11.77 4.45 -13.94
C TRP A 78 10.96 5.21 -12.88
N ASN A 79 10.42 4.53 -11.86
CA ASN A 79 9.65 5.16 -10.78
C ASN A 79 10.24 4.88 -9.39
N ALA A 80 11.55 4.61 -9.31
CA ALA A 80 12.24 4.34 -8.05
C ALA A 80 12.27 5.55 -7.12
N ASP A 81 12.55 6.73 -7.68
CA ASP A 81 12.62 7.97 -6.93
C ASP A 81 11.23 8.47 -6.52
N LEU A 82 11.06 8.63 -5.21
CA LEU A 82 9.84 9.13 -4.60
C LEU A 82 10.20 10.23 -3.58
N PRO A 83 10.28 11.50 -4.02
CA PRO A 83 10.60 12.61 -3.12
C PRO A 83 9.49 12.85 -2.08
N PRO A 84 9.74 13.65 -1.04
CA PRO A 84 8.69 14.11 -0.12
C PRO A 84 7.56 14.80 -0.89
N GLY A 85 6.31 14.40 -0.64
CA GLY A 85 5.13 14.83 -1.39
C GLY A 85 4.94 14.13 -2.75
N GLY A 86 5.93 13.36 -3.21
CA GLY A 86 5.85 12.58 -4.44
C GLY A 86 4.79 11.47 -4.34
N THR A 87 4.13 11.18 -5.46
CA THR A 87 3.11 10.13 -5.54
C THR A 87 3.44 9.16 -6.67
N VAL A 88 3.47 7.87 -6.33
CA VAL A 88 3.53 6.78 -7.32
C VAL A 88 2.17 6.15 -7.48
N SER A 89 1.86 5.75 -8.71
CA SER A 89 0.60 5.08 -9.04
C SER A 89 0.90 3.79 -9.78
N PHE A 90 0.36 2.68 -9.29
CA PHE A 90 0.51 1.38 -9.92
C PHE A 90 -0.80 0.59 -9.87
N GLY A 91 -0.93 -0.40 -10.74
CA GLY A 91 -2.13 -1.22 -10.79
C GLY A 91 -1.84 -2.66 -10.43
N VAL A 92 -2.80 -3.28 -9.75
CA VAL A 92 -2.80 -4.71 -9.45
C VAL A 92 -4.07 -5.33 -9.96
N GLN A 93 -3.96 -6.48 -10.60
CA GLN A 93 -5.08 -7.32 -10.95
C GLN A 93 -5.01 -8.59 -10.12
N GLY A 94 -6.17 -9.04 -9.66
CA GLY A 94 -6.27 -10.27 -8.91
C GLY A 94 -7.61 -10.95 -9.04
N SER A 95 -7.71 -12.10 -8.40
CA SER A 95 -8.94 -12.86 -8.19
C SER A 95 -9.33 -12.86 -6.71
N TYR A 96 -10.62 -12.99 -6.45
CA TYR A 96 -11.17 -13.13 -5.11
C TYR A 96 -12.27 -14.19 -5.12
N GLY A 97 -12.53 -14.80 -3.96
CA GLY A 97 -13.57 -15.81 -3.80
C GLY A 97 -14.94 -15.17 -3.59
N THR A 98 -15.34 -15.05 -2.32
CA THR A 98 -16.68 -14.54 -1.95
C THR A 98 -16.69 -13.05 -1.68
N SER A 99 -15.59 -12.49 -1.16
CA SER A 99 -15.49 -11.08 -0.75
C SER A 99 -14.14 -10.48 -1.13
N ASN A 100 -14.13 -9.18 -1.38
CA ASN A 100 -12.95 -8.40 -1.74
C ASN A 100 -12.86 -7.09 -0.94
N PRO A 101 -12.64 -7.16 0.38
CA PRO A 101 -12.43 -5.96 1.19
C PRO A 101 -11.09 -5.30 0.80
N PRO A 102 -11.03 -3.97 0.71
CA PRO A 102 -9.78 -3.26 0.48
C PRO A 102 -8.81 -3.50 1.65
N PRO A 103 -7.49 -3.59 1.40
CA PRO A 103 -6.51 -3.66 2.47
C PRO A 103 -6.49 -2.36 3.29
N THR A 104 -6.12 -2.46 4.56
CA THR A 104 -5.97 -1.29 5.45
C THR A 104 -4.58 -1.18 6.09
N ASP A 105 -3.83 -2.28 6.18
CA ASP A 105 -2.45 -2.28 6.68
C ASP A 105 -1.48 -2.11 5.50
N PHE A 106 -1.26 -0.86 5.08
CA PHE A 106 -0.21 -0.54 4.11
C PHE A 106 1.04 -0.03 4.80
N ARG A 107 2.20 -0.47 4.31
CA ARG A 107 3.51 0.03 4.77
C ARG A 107 4.39 0.37 3.59
N LEU A 108 4.96 1.58 3.58
CA LEU A 108 5.93 2.03 2.60
C LEU A 108 7.32 1.97 3.23
N ASN A 109 8.20 1.11 2.70
CA ASN A 109 9.53 0.82 3.26
C ASN A 109 9.49 0.49 4.77
N GLY A 110 8.43 -0.18 5.22
CA GLY A 110 8.20 -0.55 6.62
C GLY A 110 7.46 0.49 7.47
N ALA A 111 7.36 1.74 7.00
CA ALA A 111 6.64 2.79 7.70
C ALA A 111 5.13 2.71 7.43
N ALA A 112 4.31 2.88 8.48
CA ALA A 112 2.86 2.75 8.38
C ALA A 112 2.26 3.89 7.54
N CYS A 113 1.39 3.53 6.60
CA CYS A 113 0.67 4.48 5.78
C CYS A 113 -0.76 4.65 6.26
N GLN A 114 -1.28 5.87 6.12
CA GLN A 114 -2.70 6.13 6.27
C GLN A 114 -3.43 5.73 4.99
N THR A 115 -4.57 5.04 5.12
CA THR A 115 -5.48 4.80 4.00
C THR A 115 -6.48 5.94 3.84
N GLY A 116 -6.70 6.40 2.61
CA GLY A 116 -7.62 7.50 2.30
C GLY A 116 -8.34 7.37 0.97
#